data_AF-A0A959A8H4-F1
#
_entry.id   AF-A0A959A8H4-F1
#
_cell.length_a   1.000
_cell.length_b   1.000
_cell.length_c   1.000
_cell.angle_alpha   90.00
_cell.angle_beta   90.00
_cell.angle_gamma   90.00
#
_symmetry.space_group_name_H-M   'P 1'
#
loop_
_entity.id
_entity.type
_entity.pdbx_description
1 polymer ?
#
loop_
_entity_poly.entity_id
_entity_poly.type
_entity_poly.pdbx_seq_one_letter_code
_entity_poly.pdbx_strand_id
1 'polypeptide(L)'
;MIDVLRKIIKPIAFIIGIMLVAWLALIWLAAVGGLFWGLPFSSFLLPETPFLTTMGVINILVFIGIPILMLILTVMRIFMRTHFKPRWAVGLWVFWLVNLVSLMFVGMSTIKEFSTGGTSNVGSNILQPGADTLFIEMDNSQYDNVLFRMGDELAMSGDKLIDGDINLRIEKAEGGKYELIQSHASRGSSMEETEQLANAIDYQYKMEGNRLVLPSNFIIPRGEKWRGQKVNFTLKVPVGKWVKVNENARRIVRDIEQDASHRFPWWHEDYFWQMGPEGMVAPAYVEASQKDYSYRDFSKIRVEGGVKLNIRQGNDYRVLLDRSEDYEGEVEVSQSGDRLSISTASSTDEPVVFEITMPGIQELWAINSGDISLYDFNLGQLRIVNEGEAQIKAFVEVDNLTAELTGDNELDLRGKGKTLRAILSDDARLDAEHFTVGTADMHVMNNSWAKVSATDTLRQVVEEGSELVSKRSPVVINQ
;
A
#
# COMPACT_ATOMS: atom_id res chain seq x y z
N MET A 1 -21.65 68.15 -23.68
CA MET A 1 -20.80 67.15 -22.98
C MET A 1 -20.95 65.74 -23.57
N ILE A 2 -22.18 65.23 -23.76
CA ILE A 2 -22.47 63.89 -24.33
C ILE A 2 -21.92 63.71 -25.76
N ASP A 3 -22.02 64.72 -26.63
CA ASP A 3 -21.52 64.59 -28.03
C ASP A 3 -19.99 64.60 -28.13
N VAL A 4 -19.31 65.29 -27.21
CA VAL A 4 -17.84 65.29 -27.12
C VAL A 4 -17.35 63.93 -26.61
N LEU A 5 -18.00 63.40 -25.58
CA LEU A 5 -17.72 62.07 -25.04
C LEU A 5 -17.92 60.97 -26.09
N ARG A 6 -18.99 61.05 -26.89
CA ARG A 6 -19.27 60.12 -27.99
C ARG A 6 -18.23 60.17 -29.13
N LYS A 7 -17.62 61.34 -29.39
CA LYS A 7 -16.54 61.50 -30.38
C LYS A 7 -15.22 60.86 -29.92
N ILE A 8 -15.00 60.76 -28.60
CA ILE A 8 -13.79 60.16 -28.01
C ILE A 8 -13.95 58.64 -27.80
N ILE A 9 -15.12 58.18 -27.34
CA ILE A 9 -15.35 56.76 -27.02
C ILE A 9 -15.38 55.88 -28.28
N LYS A 10 -15.97 56.36 -29.38
CA LYS A 10 -16.11 55.58 -30.62
C LYS A 10 -14.79 55.06 -31.21
N PRO A 11 -13.74 55.88 -31.42
CA PRO A 11 -12.47 55.40 -31.96
C PRO A 11 -11.77 54.43 -31.00
N ILE A 12 -11.84 54.67 -29.69
CA ILE A 12 -11.27 53.77 -28.68
C ILE A 12 -11.96 52.40 -28.72
N ALA A 13 -13.30 52.39 -28.74
CA ALA A 13 -14.08 51.17 -28.86
C ALA A 13 -13.76 50.40 -30.16
N PHE A 14 -13.59 51.11 -31.27
CA PHE A 14 -13.21 50.50 -32.55
C PHE A 14 -11.82 49.84 -32.48
N ILE A 15 -10.83 50.51 -31.88
CA ILE A 15 -9.48 49.96 -31.66
C ILE A 15 -9.53 48.71 -30.77
N ILE A 16 -10.31 48.75 -29.67
CA ILE A 16 -10.54 47.57 -28.81
C ILE A 16 -11.12 46.42 -29.62
N GLY A 17 -12.10 46.69 -30.49
CA GLY A 17 -12.68 45.69 -31.38
C GLY A 17 -11.65 45.05 -32.32
N ILE A 18 -10.75 45.84 -32.91
CA ILE A 18 -9.66 45.32 -33.77
C ILE A 18 -8.72 44.42 -32.95
N MET A 19 -8.30 44.87 -31.76
CA MET A 19 -7.41 44.08 -30.91
C MET A 19 -8.03 42.74 -30.50
N LEU A 20 -9.32 42.73 -30.17
CA LEU A 20 -10.05 41.50 -29.84
C LEU A 20 -10.17 40.54 -31.03
N VAL A 21 -10.47 41.06 -32.23
CA VAL A 21 -10.50 40.23 -33.45
C VAL A 21 -9.12 39.64 -33.75
N ALA A 22 -8.07 40.46 -33.65
CA ALA A 22 -6.69 39.99 -33.86
C ALA A 22 -6.31 38.90 -32.85
N TRP A 23 -6.68 39.08 -31.58
CA TRP A 23 -6.42 38.09 -30.53
C TRP A 23 -7.19 36.77 -30.76
N LEU A 24 -8.47 36.84 -31.11
CA LEU A 24 -9.27 35.65 -31.47
C LEU A 24 -8.71 34.94 -32.71
N ALA A 25 -8.26 35.69 -33.71
CA ALA A 25 -7.60 35.13 -34.89
C ALA A 25 -6.28 34.43 -34.54
N LEU A 26 -5.48 35.01 -33.62
CA LEU A 26 -4.26 34.36 -33.11
C LEU A 26 -4.57 33.07 -32.35
N ILE A 27 -5.61 33.03 -31.52
CA ILE A 27 -6.07 31.80 -30.86
C ILE A 27 -6.44 30.74 -31.91
N TRP A 28 -7.17 31.14 -32.95
CA TRP A 28 -7.54 30.20 -34.01
C TRP A 28 -6.32 29.67 -34.77
N LEU A 29 -5.36 30.54 -35.12
CA LEU A 29 -4.10 30.13 -35.74
C LEU A 29 -3.27 29.22 -34.84
N ALA A 30 -3.22 29.51 -33.53
CA ALA A 30 -2.56 28.66 -32.55
C ALA A 30 -3.24 27.29 -32.44
N ALA A 31 -4.57 27.24 -32.45
CA ALA A 31 -5.33 25.98 -32.44
C ALA A 31 -5.09 25.16 -33.71
N VAL A 32 -5.07 25.81 -34.88
CA VAL A 32 -4.70 25.18 -36.16
C VAL A 32 -3.27 24.63 -36.09
N GLY A 33 -2.31 25.46 -35.67
CA GLY A 33 -0.91 25.07 -35.54
C GLY A 33 -0.71 23.91 -34.57
N GLY A 34 -1.36 23.92 -33.41
CA GLY A 34 -1.34 22.83 -32.44
C GLY A 34 -1.94 21.53 -33.00
N LEU A 35 -3.04 21.61 -33.75
CA LEU A 35 -3.63 20.45 -34.41
C LEU A 35 -2.72 19.87 -35.47
N PHE A 36 -2.06 20.71 -36.30
CA PHE A 36 -1.04 20.27 -37.25
C PHE A 36 0.15 19.59 -36.56
N TRP A 37 0.60 20.15 -35.43
CA TRP A 37 1.69 19.58 -34.65
C TRP A 37 1.33 18.23 -34.02
N GLY A 38 0.05 18.04 -33.65
CA GLY A 38 -0.48 16.78 -33.12
C GLY A 38 -0.89 15.74 -34.17
N LEU A 39 -0.86 16.05 -35.48
CA LEU A 39 -1.27 15.10 -36.53
C LEU A 39 -0.51 13.77 -36.49
N PRO A 40 0.81 13.73 -36.30
CA PRO A 40 1.52 12.46 -36.17
C PRO A 40 0.99 11.59 -35.02
N PHE A 41 0.50 12.21 -33.94
CA PHE A 41 -0.09 11.48 -32.80
C PHE A 41 -1.48 10.95 -33.11
N SER A 42 -2.24 11.65 -33.95
CA SER A 42 -3.58 11.22 -34.35
C SER A 42 -3.61 9.84 -35.02
N SER A 43 -2.53 9.41 -35.69
CA SER A 43 -2.47 8.08 -36.31
C SER A 43 -2.44 6.93 -35.30
N PHE A 44 -2.01 7.17 -34.06
CA PHE A 44 -2.00 6.15 -33.00
C PHE A 44 -3.32 6.13 -32.20
N LEU A 45 -3.96 7.29 -32.01
CA LEU A 45 -5.15 7.43 -31.17
C LEU A 45 -6.48 7.30 -31.93
N LEU A 46 -6.63 7.99 -33.07
CA LEU A 46 -7.89 8.02 -33.80
C LEU A 46 -8.20 6.65 -34.43
N PRO A 47 -9.46 6.39 -34.85
CA PRO A 47 -9.88 5.10 -35.38
C PRO A 47 -9.00 4.60 -36.53
N GLU A 48 -8.90 3.29 -36.69
CA GLU A 48 -8.10 2.68 -37.78
C GLU A 48 -8.50 3.15 -39.16
N THR A 49 -9.79 3.37 -39.38
CA THR A 49 -10.29 3.79 -40.68
C THR A 49 -9.79 5.21 -41.03
N PRO A 50 -9.07 5.39 -42.15
CA PRO A 50 -8.51 6.69 -42.54
C PRO A 50 -9.57 7.78 -42.71
N PHE A 51 -10.77 7.39 -43.15
CA PHE A 51 -11.92 8.29 -43.28
C PHE A 51 -12.36 8.85 -41.92
N LEU A 52 -12.57 8.00 -40.90
CA LEU A 52 -12.99 8.48 -39.57
C LEU A 52 -11.87 9.27 -38.89
N THR A 53 -10.60 8.91 -39.09
CA THR A 53 -9.46 9.70 -38.62
C THR A 53 -9.48 11.11 -39.22
N THR A 54 -9.58 11.23 -40.55
CA THR A 54 -9.62 12.53 -41.24
C THR A 54 -10.85 13.33 -40.83
N MET A 55 -12.01 12.67 -40.72
CA MET A 55 -13.24 13.28 -40.25
C MET A 55 -13.11 13.80 -38.82
N GLY A 56 -12.48 13.05 -37.91
CA GLY A 56 -12.19 13.46 -36.54
C GLY A 56 -11.32 14.71 -36.46
N VAL A 57 -10.22 14.74 -37.23
CA VAL A 57 -9.32 15.91 -37.31
C VAL A 57 -10.07 17.15 -37.81
N ILE A 58 -10.85 17.02 -38.89
CA ILE A 58 -11.68 18.11 -39.42
C ILE A 58 -12.74 18.54 -38.40
N ASN A 59 -13.39 17.58 -37.75
CA ASN A 59 -14.43 17.85 -36.76
C ASN A 59 -13.88 18.67 -35.58
N ILE A 60 -12.68 18.36 -35.09
CA ILE A 60 -12.01 19.13 -34.02
C ILE A 60 -11.71 20.55 -34.49
N LEU A 61 -11.15 20.70 -35.69
CA LEU A 61 -10.84 22.01 -36.27
C LEU A 61 -12.09 22.89 -36.42
N VAL A 62 -13.18 22.31 -36.93
CA VAL A 62 -14.46 23.00 -37.13
C VAL A 62 -15.15 23.30 -35.79
N PHE A 63 -15.06 22.39 -34.83
CA PHE A 63 -15.66 22.53 -33.50
C PHE A 63 -15.05 23.72 -32.73
N ILE A 64 -13.74 23.92 -32.85
CA ILE A 64 -13.03 25.08 -32.26
C ILE A 64 -13.19 26.33 -33.16
N GLY A 65 -13.10 26.15 -34.48
CA GLY A 65 -13.07 27.27 -35.43
C GLY A 65 -14.37 28.05 -35.55
N ILE A 66 -15.53 27.39 -35.60
CA ILE A 66 -16.81 28.10 -35.78
C ILE A 66 -17.15 28.99 -34.57
N PRO A 67 -17.02 28.55 -33.30
CA PRO A 67 -17.25 29.42 -32.16
C PRO A 67 -16.34 30.65 -32.17
N ILE A 68 -15.06 30.50 -32.50
CA ILE A 68 -14.13 31.62 -32.61
C ILE A 68 -14.55 32.57 -33.75
N LEU A 69 -14.91 32.02 -34.92
CA LEU A 69 -15.43 32.82 -36.04
C LEU A 69 -16.70 33.58 -35.64
N MET A 70 -17.61 32.94 -34.90
CA MET A 70 -18.85 33.56 -34.41
C MET A 70 -18.58 34.68 -33.40
N LEU A 71 -17.58 34.51 -32.53
CA LEU A 71 -17.11 35.58 -31.64
C LEU A 71 -16.51 36.75 -32.44
N ILE A 72 -15.67 36.47 -33.44
CA ILE A 72 -15.12 37.50 -34.33
C ILE A 72 -16.26 38.29 -35.02
N LEU A 73 -17.24 37.60 -35.60
CA LEU A 73 -18.40 38.23 -36.24
C LEU A 73 -19.22 39.07 -35.26
N THR A 74 -19.33 38.63 -34.00
CA THR A 74 -20.03 39.35 -32.93
C THR A 74 -19.27 40.62 -32.53
N VAL A 75 -17.95 40.54 -32.35
CA VAL A 75 -17.09 41.70 -32.06
C VAL A 75 -17.16 42.72 -33.21
N MET A 76 -17.08 42.26 -34.46
CA MET A 76 -17.23 43.12 -35.64
C MET A 76 -18.60 43.80 -35.70
N ARG A 77 -19.68 43.10 -35.30
CA ARG A 77 -21.03 43.68 -35.22
C ARG A 77 -21.11 44.76 -34.14
N ILE A 78 -20.55 44.53 -32.96
CA ILE A 78 -20.65 45.45 -31.80
C ILE A 78 -19.78 46.70 -32.01
N PHE A 79 -18.50 46.53 -32.34
CA PHE A 79 -17.52 47.61 -32.35
C PHE A 79 -17.35 48.28 -33.72
N MET A 80 -17.52 47.53 -34.81
CA MET A 80 -17.33 48.01 -36.18
C MET A 80 -18.65 48.20 -36.93
N ARG A 81 -19.79 47.92 -36.28
CA ARG A 81 -21.15 48.03 -36.85
C ARG A 81 -21.32 47.29 -38.16
N THR A 82 -20.61 46.17 -38.31
CA THR A 82 -20.74 45.34 -39.52
C THR A 82 -22.07 44.58 -39.47
N HIS A 83 -22.88 44.70 -40.53
CA HIS A 83 -24.18 44.07 -40.61
C HIS A 83 -24.11 42.75 -41.40
N PHE A 84 -24.19 41.63 -40.68
CA PHE A 84 -24.35 40.30 -41.29
C PHE A 84 -25.82 39.86 -41.21
N LYS A 85 -26.36 39.28 -42.30
CA LYS A 85 -27.74 38.78 -42.33
C LYS A 85 -27.90 37.64 -41.29
N PRO A 86 -28.93 37.67 -40.41
CA PRO A 86 -29.11 36.67 -39.35
C PRO A 86 -29.07 35.20 -39.80
N ARG A 87 -29.54 34.92 -41.02
CA ARG A 87 -29.51 33.58 -41.63
C ARG A 87 -28.11 32.95 -41.71
N TRP A 88 -27.04 33.75 -41.84
CA TRP A 88 -25.66 33.23 -41.85
C TRP A 88 -25.22 32.74 -40.48
N ALA A 89 -25.58 33.47 -39.42
CA ALA A 89 -25.31 33.06 -38.04
C ALA A 89 -26.08 31.78 -37.67
N VAL A 90 -27.35 31.69 -38.09
CA VAL A 90 -28.16 30.47 -37.90
C VAL A 90 -27.54 29.29 -38.66
N GLY A 91 -27.12 29.49 -39.91
CA GLY A 91 -26.45 28.45 -40.71
C GLY A 91 -25.15 27.95 -40.07
N LEU A 92 -24.33 28.84 -39.53
CA LEU A 92 -23.10 28.47 -38.81
C LEU A 92 -23.38 27.65 -37.55
N TRP A 93 -24.40 28.02 -36.76
CA TRP A 93 -24.80 27.23 -35.59
C TRP A 93 -25.38 25.87 -35.95
N VAL A 94 -26.20 25.78 -37.00
CA VAL A 94 -26.74 24.50 -37.49
C VAL A 94 -25.59 23.61 -37.97
N PHE A 95 -24.66 24.15 -38.76
CA PHE A 95 -23.50 23.40 -39.23
C PHE A 95 -22.58 22.95 -38.08
N TRP A 96 -22.36 23.81 -37.09
CA TRP A 96 -21.61 23.44 -35.88
C TRP A 96 -22.30 22.33 -35.08
N LEU A 97 -23.64 22.35 -34.98
CA LEU A 97 -24.40 21.28 -34.32
C LEU A 97 -24.28 19.95 -35.08
N VAL A 98 -24.35 19.97 -36.41
CA VAL A 98 -24.11 18.78 -37.24
C VAL A 98 -22.68 18.25 -37.04
N ASN A 99 -21.70 19.13 -37.01
CA ASN A 99 -20.31 18.79 -36.71
C ASN A 99 -20.15 18.17 -35.32
N LEU A 100 -20.87 18.68 -34.32
CA LEU A 100 -20.86 18.11 -32.96
C LEU A 100 -21.41 16.67 -32.94
N VAL A 101 -22.52 16.41 -33.64
CA VAL A 101 -23.06 15.04 -33.76
C VAL A 101 -22.05 14.11 -34.46
N SER A 102 -21.41 14.58 -35.53
CA SER A 102 -20.34 13.85 -36.23
C SER A 102 -19.13 13.59 -35.32
N LEU A 103 -18.72 14.58 -34.53
CA LEU A 103 -17.61 14.46 -33.57
C LEU A 103 -17.94 13.43 -32.48
N MET A 104 -19.17 13.45 -31.95
CA MET A 104 -19.64 12.45 -30.99
C MET A 104 -19.62 11.05 -31.58
N PHE A 105 -20.05 10.88 -32.84
CA PHE A 105 -19.98 9.58 -33.51
C PHE A 105 -18.54 9.05 -33.63
N VAL A 106 -17.58 9.87 -34.06
CA VAL A 106 -16.15 9.49 -34.09
C VAL A 106 -15.60 9.21 -32.70
N GLY A 107 -16.00 10.01 -31.70
CA GLY A 107 -15.63 9.78 -30.30
C GLY A 107 -16.12 8.42 -29.81
N MET A 108 -17.39 8.09 -30.03
CA MET A 108 -17.98 6.80 -29.65
C MET A 108 -17.33 5.63 -30.39
N SER A 109 -17.04 5.77 -31.68
CA SER A 109 -16.34 4.71 -32.43
C SER A 109 -14.93 4.48 -31.87
N THR A 110 -14.22 5.54 -31.51
CA THR A 110 -12.89 5.44 -30.88
C THR A 110 -12.98 4.76 -29.52
N ILE A 111 -13.94 5.15 -28.66
CA ILE A 111 -14.13 4.54 -27.33
C ILE A 111 -14.45 3.04 -27.45
N LYS A 112 -15.22 2.64 -28.46
CA LYS A 112 -15.55 1.23 -28.70
C LYS A 112 -14.29 0.37 -28.94
N GLU A 113 -13.24 0.94 -29.53
CA GLU A 113 -11.95 0.26 -29.75
C GLU A 113 -11.17 0.01 -28.44
N PHE A 114 -11.65 0.48 -27.30
CA PHE A 114 -11.09 0.19 -25.97
C PHE A 114 -12.03 -0.66 -25.08
N SER A 115 -13.10 -1.21 -25.66
CA SER A 115 -14.19 -1.86 -24.91
C SER A 115 -13.84 -3.24 -24.35
N THR A 116 -12.95 -3.97 -25.02
CA THR A 116 -12.50 -5.31 -24.60
C THR A 116 -11.02 -5.25 -24.21
N GLY A 117 -10.67 -5.91 -23.12
CA GLY A 117 -9.27 -6.13 -22.72
C GLY A 117 -8.85 -7.56 -22.99
N GLY A 118 -7.61 -7.77 -23.43
CA GLY A 118 -7.03 -9.09 -23.63
C GLY A 118 -5.62 -9.17 -23.07
N THR A 119 -5.15 -10.39 -22.85
CA THR A 119 -3.77 -10.67 -22.42
C THR A 119 -3.26 -11.86 -23.19
N SER A 120 -2.04 -11.76 -23.70
CA SER A 120 -1.30 -12.84 -24.31
C SER A 120 -0.09 -13.19 -23.45
N ASN A 121 0.10 -14.48 -23.22
CA ASN A 121 1.26 -14.97 -22.47
C ASN A 121 2.42 -15.16 -23.44
N VAL A 122 3.54 -14.49 -23.19
CA VAL A 122 4.77 -14.64 -23.98
C VAL A 122 5.51 -15.90 -23.54
N GLY A 123 5.53 -16.16 -22.22
CA GLY A 123 6.07 -17.38 -21.64
C GLY A 123 6.59 -17.17 -20.23
N SER A 124 7.10 -18.25 -19.64
CA SER A 124 7.84 -18.20 -18.38
C SER A 124 9.26 -18.74 -18.57
N ASN A 125 10.22 -18.12 -17.88
CA ASN A 125 11.62 -18.49 -17.94
C ASN A 125 12.16 -18.69 -16.53
N ILE A 126 12.81 -19.84 -16.31
CA ILE A 126 13.53 -20.09 -15.07
C ILE A 126 14.84 -19.30 -15.10
N LEU A 127 14.99 -18.37 -14.16
CA LEU A 127 16.21 -17.60 -13.99
C LEU A 127 17.14 -18.33 -13.02
N GLN A 128 18.41 -18.46 -13.41
CA GLN A 128 19.46 -19.04 -12.56
C GLN A 128 20.56 -18.00 -12.37
N PRO A 129 20.31 -16.94 -11.57
CA PRO A 129 21.38 -16.00 -11.23
C PRO A 129 22.51 -16.76 -10.53
N GLY A 130 23.76 -16.40 -10.82
CA GLY A 130 24.95 -17.03 -10.21
C GLY A 130 25.13 -16.71 -8.72
N ALA A 131 24.18 -16.00 -8.11
CA ALA A 131 24.18 -15.57 -6.72
C ALA A 131 22.76 -15.64 -6.14
N ASP A 132 22.64 -15.52 -4.82
CA ASP A 132 21.35 -15.55 -4.12
C ASP A 132 20.52 -14.28 -4.29
N THR A 133 21.10 -13.20 -4.83
CA THR A 133 20.45 -11.91 -5.03
C THR A 133 20.26 -11.65 -6.51
N LEU A 134 19.02 -11.34 -6.91
CA LEU A 134 18.66 -10.85 -8.23
C LEU A 134 18.48 -9.32 -8.18
N PHE A 135 19.24 -8.60 -9.00
CA PHE A 135 19.08 -7.15 -9.18
C PHE A 135 18.11 -6.88 -10.32
N ILE A 136 17.19 -5.95 -10.15
CA ILE A 136 16.21 -5.55 -11.16
C ILE A 136 16.49 -4.11 -11.54
N GLU A 137 16.78 -3.91 -12.81
CA GLU A 137 17.24 -2.62 -13.33
C GLU A 137 16.53 -2.31 -14.64
N MET A 138 16.35 -1.01 -14.92
CA MET A 138 15.87 -0.58 -16.23
C MET A 138 17.02 -0.03 -17.07
N ASP A 139 17.00 -0.30 -18.38
CA ASP A 139 17.93 0.33 -19.32
C ASP A 139 17.51 1.78 -19.60
N ASN A 140 18.48 2.64 -19.91
CA ASN A 140 18.17 4.01 -20.30
C ASN A 140 17.34 4.03 -21.59
N SER A 141 16.41 4.98 -21.68
CA SER A 141 15.66 5.16 -22.92
C SER A 141 16.63 5.54 -24.04
N GLN A 142 16.58 4.82 -25.16
CA GLN A 142 17.39 5.15 -26.34
C GLN A 142 16.78 6.30 -27.18
N TYR A 143 15.66 6.87 -26.70
CA TYR A 143 14.87 7.88 -27.41
C TYR A 143 14.98 9.25 -26.71
N ASP A 144 16.09 9.95 -26.94
CA ASP A 144 16.35 11.28 -26.39
C ASP A 144 15.63 12.40 -27.18
N ASN A 145 15.41 12.18 -28.48
CA ASN A 145 14.74 13.12 -29.37
C ASN A 145 13.23 12.98 -29.28
N VAL A 146 12.68 13.42 -28.16
CA VAL A 146 11.23 13.39 -27.91
C VAL A 146 10.58 14.65 -28.47
N LEU A 147 9.71 14.49 -29.47
CA LEU A 147 8.95 15.58 -30.08
C LEU A 147 7.82 16.06 -29.17
N PHE A 148 7.20 15.12 -28.45
CA PHE A 148 6.03 15.36 -27.61
C PHE A 148 5.92 14.29 -26.53
N ARG A 149 5.54 14.67 -25.30
CA ARG A 149 5.26 13.75 -24.18
C ARG A 149 3.83 13.93 -23.70
N MET A 150 3.16 12.82 -23.40
CA MET A 150 1.84 12.77 -22.79
C MET A 150 1.92 11.99 -21.49
N GLY A 151 1.86 12.70 -20.36
CA GLY A 151 2.13 12.10 -19.06
C GLY A 151 3.56 11.57 -18.95
N ASP A 152 3.74 10.55 -18.12
CA ASP A 152 5.06 10.02 -17.76
C ASP A 152 5.47 8.80 -18.62
N GLU A 153 4.53 8.20 -19.35
CA GLU A 153 4.71 6.91 -20.03
C GLU A 153 4.72 7.04 -21.56
N LEU A 154 3.94 7.97 -22.13
CA LEU A 154 3.79 8.10 -23.59
C LEU A 154 4.64 9.23 -24.15
N ALA A 155 5.47 8.90 -25.14
CA ALA A 155 6.30 9.87 -25.84
C ALA A 155 6.31 9.59 -27.34
N MET A 156 6.44 10.65 -28.15
CA MET A 156 6.65 10.51 -29.58
C MET A 156 8.10 10.81 -29.92
N SER A 157 8.75 9.90 -30.65
CA SER A 157 10.08 10.11 -31.21
C SER A 157 10.07 9.78 -32.70
N GLY A 158 10.29 10.80 -33.53
CA GLY A 158 10.13 10.68 -34.99
C GLY A 158 8.68 10.31 -35.34
N ASP A 159 8.50 9.17 -36.00
CA ASP A 159 7.21 8.62 -36.40
C ASP A 159 6.76 7.43 -35.55
N LYS A 160 7.40 7.20 -34.40
CA LYS A 160 7.10 6.10 -33.48
C LYS A 160 6.47 6.63 -32.19
N LEU A 161 5.57 5.83 -31.64
CA LEU A 161 5.07 6.04 -30.28
C LEU A 161 5.86 5.14 -29.32
N ILE A 162 6.43 5.76 -28.31
CA ILE A 162 7.19 5.15 -27.23
C ILE A 162 6.27 5.04 -26.02
N ASP A 163 6.12 3.84 -25.48
CA ASP A 163 5.24 3.56 -24.35
C ASP A 163 6.03 2.90 -23.22
N GLY A 164 5.88 3.47 -22.03
CA GLY A 164 6.54 3.06 -20.80
C GLY A 164 5.63 2.31 -19.81
N ASP A 165 4.42 1.88 -20.19
CA ASP A 165 3.52 1.09 -19.33
C ASP A 165 4.03 -0.34 -19.17
N ILE A 166 5.06 -0.47 -18.34
CA ILE A 166 5.71 -1.70 -17.93
C ILE A 166 5.41 -1.89 -16.45
N ASN A 167 4.95 -3.08 -16.09
CA ASN A 167 4.55 -3.40 -14.72
C ASN A 167 5.30 -4.64 -14.25
N LEU A 168 5.77 -4.60 -13.02
CA LEU A 168 6.44 -5.69 -12.34
C LEU A 168 5.69 -6.00 -11.05
N ARG A 169 5.38 -7.27 -10.88
CA ARG A 169 4.94 -7.85 -9.61
C ARG A 169 5.99 -8.82 -9.11
N ILE A 170 6.21 -8.84 -7.81
CA ILE A 170 7.11 -9.79 -7.15
C ILE A 170 6.26 -10.68 -6.27
N GLU A 171 6.33 -11.98 -6.48
CA GLU A 171 5.50 -12.98 -5.81
C GLU A 171 6.36 -14.15 -5.33
N LYS A 172 5.87 -14.92 -4.35
CA LYS A 172 6.53 -16.14 -3.89
C LYS A 172 6.51 -17.22 -4.97
N ALA A 173 7.65 -17.89 -5.15
CA ALA A 173 7.77 -19.06 -6.00
C ALA A 173 7.36 -20.33 -5.23
N GLU A 174 6.71 -21.26 -5.93
CA GLU A 174 6.41 -22.60 -5.38
C GLU A 174 7.66 -23.50 -5.36
N GLY A 175 8.63 -23.23 -6.24
CA GLY A 175 9.87 -23.99 -6.37
C GLY A 175 11.10 -23.26 -5.80
N GLY A 176 12.26 -23.93 -5.85
CA GLY A 176 13.53 -23.37 -5.35
C GLY A 176 14.31 -22.50 -6.35
N LYS A 177 13.68 -22.05 -7.44
CA LYS A 177 14.32 -21.26 -8.50
C LYS A 177 13.51 -20.01 -8.78
N TYR A 178 14.19 -18.95 -9.22
CA TYR A 178 13.51 -17.77 -9.76
C TYR A 178 12.80 -18.13 -11.05
N GLU A 179 11.61 -17.57 -11.25
CA GLU A 179 10.87 -17.68 -12.51
C GLU A 179 10.36 -16.30 -12.89
N LEU A 180 10.57 -15.90 -14.14
CA LEU A 180 10.04 -14.67 -14.69
C LEU A 180 8.97 -15.00 -15.72
N ILE A 181 7.74 -14.58 -15.43
CA ILE A 181 6.59 -14.73 -16.31
C ILE A 181 6.37 -13.40 -17.01
N GLN A 182 6.33 -13.43 -18.34
CA GLN A 182 6.05 -12.26 -19.17
C GLN A 182 4.71 -12.42 -19.88
N SER A 183 3.86 -11.41 -19.76
CA SER A 183 2.61 -11.31 -20.50
C SER A 183 2.42 -9.90 -21.06
N HIS A 184 1.75 -9.84 -22.20
CA HIS A 184 1.42 -8.61 -22.89
C HIS A 184 -0.08 -8.41 -22.82
N ALA A 185 -0.52 -7.19 -22.53
CA ALA A 185 -1.93 -6.84 -22.51
C ALA A 185 -2.21 -5.70 -23.48
N SER A 186 -3.45 -5.64 -23.96
CA SER A 186 -3.93 -4.57 -24.83
C SER A 186 -5.45 -4.44 -24.68
N ARG A 187 -6.02 -3.39 -25.26
CA ARG A 187 -7.45 -3.25 -25.49
C ARG A 187 -7.78 -3.28 -26.99
N GLY A 188 -9.05 -3.51 -27.28
CA GLY A 188 -9.54 -3.64 -28.65
C GLY A 188 -11.07 -3.63 -28.68
N SER A 189 -11.62 -3.67 -29.90
CA SER A 189 -13.06 -3.82 -30.12
C SER A 189 -13.54 -5.28 -30.03
N SER A 190 -12.61 -6.25 -30.04
CA SER A 190 -12.86 -7.68 -29.91
C SER A 190 -11.70 -8.41 -29.22
N MET A 191 -11.91 -9.65 -28.77
CA MET A 191 -10.84 -10.48 -28.17
C MET A 191 -9.75 -10.87 -29.18
N GLU A 192 -10.11 -11.07 -30.45
CA GLU A 192 -9.13 -11.39 -31.50
C GLU A 192 -8.19 -10.21 -31.75
N GLU A 193 -8.72 -8.99 -31.82
CA GLU A 193 -7.94 -7.77 -31.98
C GLU A 193 -7.02 -7.51 -30.78
N THR A 194 -7.50 -7.73 -29.55
CA THR A 194 -6.66 -7.56 -28.35
C THR A 194 -5.49 -8.53 -28.35
N GLU A 195 -5.73 -9.81 -28.68
CA GLU A 195 -4.67 -10.81 -28.78
C GLU A 195 -3.65 -10.44 -29.87
N GLN A 196 -4.12 -10.00 -31.05
CA GLN A 196 -3.24 -9.54 -32.13
C GLN A 196 -2.36 -8.37 -31.68
N LEU A 197 -2.94 -7.33 -31.09
CA LEU A 197 -2.19 -6.16 -30.60
C LEU A 197 -1.23 -6.51 -29.45
N ALA A 198 -1.61 -7.42 -28.55
CA ALA A 198 -0.74 -7.88 -27.45
C ALA A 198 0.44 -8.71 -27.99
N ASN A 199 0.20 -9.56 -28.97
CA ASN A 199 1.25 -10.36 -29.63
C ASN A 199 2.19 -9.49 -30.50
N ALA A 200 1.72 -8.35 -30.99
CA ALA A 200 2.52 -7.41 -31.76
C ALA A 200 3.55 -6.64 -30.92
N ILE A 201 3.43 -6.63 -29.58
CA ILE A 201 4.40 -5.99 -28.69
C ILE A 201 5.71 -6.78 -28.74
N ASP A 202 6.77 -6.14 -29.25
CA ASP A 202 8.14 -6.65 -29.18
C ASP A 202 8.84 -6.08 -27.94
N TYR A 203 9.03 -6.92 -26.92
CA TYR A 203 9.70 -6.56 -25.69
C TYR A 203 10.60 -7.68 -25.21
N GLN A 204 11.91 -7.40 -25.13
CA GLN A 204 12.94 -8.38 -24.81
C GLN A 204 13.77 -7.89 -23.62
N TYR A 205 13.71 -8.62 -22.51
CA TYR A 205 14.58 -8.40 -21.36
C TYR A 205 15.94 -9.07 -21.55
N LYS A 206 16.94 -8.66 -20.76
CA LYS A 206 18.28 -9.25 -20.76
C LYS A 206 18.66 -9.71 -19.36
N MET A 207 19.40 -10.82 -19.30
CA MET A 207 20.04 -11.30 -18.08
C MET A 207 21.54 -11.07 -18.18
N GLU A 208 22.10 -10.27 -17.28
CA GLU A 208 23.54 -10.01 -17.18
C GLU A 208 24.06 -10.49 -15.81
N GLY A 209 24.50 -11.74 -15.75
CA GLY A 209 24.89 -12.38 -14.50
C GLY A 209 23.67 -12.58 -13.59
N ASN A 210 23.58 -11.79 -12.53
CA ASN A 210 22.45 -11.75 -11.60
C ASN A 210 21.63 -10.45 -11.70
N ARG A 211 21.72 -9.74 -12.83
CA ARG A 211 20.92 -8.56 -13.13
C ARG A 211 19.87 -8.87 -14.19
N LEU A 212 18.61 -8.63 -13.88
CA LEU A 212 17.49 -8.59 -14.80
C LEU A 212 17.36 -7.15 -15.32
N VAL A 213 17.76 -6.94 -16.58
CA VAL A 213 17.74 -5.63 -17.25
C VAL A 213 16.52 -5.55 -18.16
N LEU A 214 15.61 -4.64 -17.82
CA LEU A 214 14.35 -4.40 -18.51
C LEU A 214 14.45 -3.13 -19.38
N PRO A 215 14.15 -3.16 -20.69
CA PRO A 215 14.04 -1.95 -21.49
C PRO A 215 13.06 -0.94 -20.88
N SER A 216 13.38 0.36 -20.91
CA SER A 216 12.52 1.37 -20.27
C SER A 216 11.24 1.72 -21.00
N ASN A 217 11.08 1.22 -22.22
CA ASN A 217 9.93 1.42 -23.07
C ASN A 217 9.84 0.34 -24.15
N PHE A 218 8.64 0.16 -24.70
CA PHE A 218 8.40 -0.52 -25.96
C PHE A 218 7.92 0.47 -27.02
N ILE A 219 7.87 0.01 -28.27
CA ILE A 219 7.56 0.85 -29.42
C ILE A 219 6.26 0.38 -30.05
N ILE A 220 5.38 1.32 -30.35
CA ILE A 220 4.27 1.11 -31.26
C ILE A 220 4.65 1.77 -32.59
N PRO A 221 4.89 0.97 -33.65
CA PRO A 221 5.31 1.49 -34.94
C PRO A 221 4.16 2.24 -35.62
N ARG A 222 4.50 3.16 -36.52
CA ARG A 222 3.49 3.87 -37.31
C ARG A 222 2.62 2.88 -38.08
N GLY A 223 1.31 3.05 -37.97
CA GLY A 223 0.32 2.18 -38.60
C GLY A 223 -0.41 1.32 -37.57
N GLU A 224 0.27 1.00 -36.46
CA GLU A 224 -0.34 0.33 -35.31
C GLU A 224 -1.02 1.35 -34.40
N LYS A 225 -2.02 0.86 -33.65
CA LYS A 225 -2.83 1.69 -32.76
C LYS A 225 -2.40 1.57 -31.33
N TRP A 226 -2.42 2.69 -30.61
CA TRP A 226 -2.30 2.65 -29.16
C TRP A 226 -3.66 2.35 -28.54
N ARG A 227 -3.81 1.16 -27.97
CA ARG A 227 -5.01 0.70 -27.29
C ARG A 227 -4.70 0.27 -25.87
N GLY A 228 -3.84 1.03 -25.18
CA GLY A 228 -3.41 0.70 -23.82
C GLY A 228 -2.61 -0.60 -23.77
N GLN A 229 -1.69 -0.76 -24.72
CA GLN A 229 -0.71 -1.83 -24.69
C GLN A 229 0.10 -1.76 -23.40
N LYS A 230 0.50 -2.93 -22.88
CA LYS A 230 1.15 -3.04 -21.58
C LYS A 230 2.02 -4.28 -21.52
N VAL A 231 3.19 -4.15 -20.90
CA VAL A 231 4.07 -5.28 -20.60
C VAL A 231 3.97 -5.58 -19.10
N ASN A 232 3.59 -6.81 -18.75
CA ASN A 232 3.54 -7.26 -17.37
C ASN A 232 4.59 -8.34 -17.12
N PHE A 233 5.32 -8.17 -16.02
CA PHE A 233 6.23 -9.16 -15.45
C PHE A 233 5.71 -9.62 -14.10
N THR A 234 5.70 -10.92 -13.88
CA THR A 234 5.61 -11.52 -12.55
C THR A 234 6.92 -12.24 -12.27
N LEU A 235 7.69 -11.70 -11.34
CA LEU A 235 8.90 -12.33 -10.83
C LEU A 235 8.54 -13.20 -9.62
N LYS A 236 8.63 -14.52 -9.80
CA LYS A 236 8.49 -15.52 -8.75
C LYS A 236 9.84 -15.70 -8.06
N VAL A 237 9.89 -15.40 -6.77
CA VAL A 237 11.10 -15.46 -5.93
C VAL A 237 11.00 -16.65 -4.97
N PRO A 238 11.96 -17.59 -4.99
CA PRO A 238 12.03 -18.68 -4.03
C PRO A 238 12.37 -18.22 -2.61
N VAL A 239 11.86 -18.94 -1.61
CA VAL A 239 12.14 -18.70 -0.18
C VAL A 239 13.65 -18.74 0.10
N GLY A 240 14.13 -17.78 0.89
CA GLY A 240 15.52 -17.59 1.29
C GLY A 240 16.37 -16.78 0.31
N LYS A 241 15.85 -16.47 -0.88
CA LYS A 241 16.56 -15.74 -1.93
C LYS A 241 16.16 -14.26 -1.94
N TRP A 242 16.96 -13.44 -2.61
CA TRP A 242 16.93 -11.98 -2.44
C TRP A 242 16.63 -11.23 -3.73
N VAL A 243 15.99 -10.08 -3.61
CA VAL A 243 15.78 -9.14 -4.71
C VAL A 243 16.25 -7.75 -4.29
N LYS A 244 16.89 -7.05 -5.23
CA LYS A 244 17.20 -5.63 -5.11
C LYS A 244 16.61 -4.91 -6.32
N VAL A 245 15.64 -4.02 -6.08
CA VAL A 245 15.11 -3.14 -7.12
C VAL A 245 15.99 -1.89 -7.17
N ASN A 246 16.56 -1.55 -8.32
CA ASN A 246 17.30 -0.30 -8.46
C ASN A 246 16.33 0.89 -8.58
N GLU A 247 16.81 2.09 -8.23
CA GLU A 247 16.04 3.34 -8.26
C GLU A 247 15.33 3.56 -9.61
N ASN A 248 16.01 3.28 -10.72
CA ASN A 248 15.46 3.42 -12.07
C ASN A 248 14.33 2.44 -12.41
N ALA A 249 14.19 1.35 -11.66
CA ALA A 249 13.15 0.34 -11.81
C ALA A 249 11.99 0.52 -10.83
N ARG A 250 12.05 1.48 -9.90
CA ARG A 250 11.00 1.68 -8.89
C ARG A 250 9.63 1.91 -9.51
N ARG A 251 9.55 2.77 -10.54
CA ARG A 251 8.29 3.20 -11.15
C ARG A 251 7.46 2.07 -11.78
N ILE A 252 8.09 0.94 -12.10
CA ILE A 252 7.41 -0.21 -12.71
C ILE A 252 6.93 -1.22 -11.66
N VAL A 253 7.43 -1.16 -10.42
CA VAL A 253 6.97 -2.06 -9.35
C VAL A 253 5.56 -1.64 -8.96
N ARG A 254 4.59 -2.49 -9.30
CA ARG A 254 3.17 -2.27 -8.95
C ARG A 254 2.75 -3.02 -7.71
N ASP A 255 3.39 -4.15 -7.44
CA ASP A 255 3.04 -5.01 -6.31
C ASP A 255 4.24 -5.85 -5.87
N ILE A 256 4.32 -6.08 -4.56
CA ILE A 256 5.26 -7.01 -3.94
C ILE A 256 4.45 -7.80 -2.91
N GLU A 257 4.42 -9.12 -3.06
CA GLU A 257 3.88 -10.04 -2.05
C GLU A 257 4.75 -9.92 -0.80
N GLN A 258 4.24 -9.18 0.20
CA GLN A 258 4.93 -8.86 1.44
C GLN A 258 4.47 -9.77 2.57
N ASP A 259 5.37 -10.02 3.51
CA ASP A 259 4.98 -10.65 4.77
C ASP A 259 4.18 -9.65 5.61
N ALA A 260 2.88 -9.91 5.77
CA ALA A 260 1.96 -9.05 6.50
C ALA A 260 2.30 -8.87 8.00
N SER A 261 3.20 -9.69 8.55
CA SER A 261 3.70 -9.52 9.92
C SER A 261 4.74 -8.41 10.07
N HIS A 262 5.28 -7.89 8.96
CA HIS A 262 6.28 -6.83 8.95
C HIS A 262 5.78 -5.59 8.21
N ARG A 263 6.20 -4.41 8.67
CA ARG A 263 6.01 -3.16 7.92
C ARG A 263 6.92 -3.15 6.70
N PHE A 264 6.48 -2.44 5.67
CA PHE A 264 7.24 -2.24 4.44
C PHE A 264 7.75 -0.80 4.35
N PRO A 265 8.96 -0.58 3.81
CA PRO A 265 9.41 0.77 3.48
C PRO A 265 8.64 1.32 2.28
N TRP A 266 8.37 2.62 2.30
CA TRP A 266 7.79 3.36 1.17
C TRP A 266 8.70 3.38 -0.09
N TRP A 267 9.99 3.12 0.10
CA TRP A 267 11.05 3.18 -0.92
C TRP A 267 11.67 1.79 -1.04
N HIS A 268 11.17 0.97 -1.96
CA HIS A 268 11.65 -0.40 -2.17
C HIS A 268 13.11 -0.44 -2.64
N GLU A 269 13.56 0.62 -3.32
CA GLU A 269 14.87 0.76 -3.95
C GLU A 269 16.03 0.91 -2.94
N ASP A 270 15.74 1.26 -1.70
CA ASP A 270 16.76 1.47 -0.66
C ASP A 270 17.17 0.16 0.00
N TYR A 271 16.29 -0.84 -0.01
CA TYR A 271 16.47 -2.08 0.75
C TYR A 271 16.75 -3.31 -0.12
N PHE A 272 17.40 -4.30 0.47
CA PHE A 272 17.45 -5.66 -0.04
C PHE A 272 16.28 -6.41 0.56
N TRP A 273 15.53 -7.09 -0.31
CA TRP A 273 14.35 -7.83 0.10
C TRP A 273 14.64 -9.32 0.03
N GLN A 274 14.29 -10.05 1.09
CA GLN A 274 14.39 -11.50 1.13
C GLN A 274 13.00 -12.10 1.10
N MET A 275 12.81 -13.15 0.30
CA MET A 275 11.55 -13.90 0.32
C MET A 275 11.53 -14.83 1.53
N GLY A 276 10.64 -14.55 2.48
CA GLY A 276 10.30 -15.44 3.58
C GLY A 276 9.20 -16.44 3.19
N PRO A 277 8.79 -17.33 4.11
CA PRO A 277 7.68 -18.25 3.90
C PRO A 277 6.33 -17.55 3.65
N GLU A 278 6.11 -16.40 4.27
CA GLU A 278 4.85 -15.65 4.23
C GLU A 278 4.89 -14.41 3.30
N GLY A 279 6.02 -14.15 2.66
CA GLY A 279 6.19 -13.03 1.73
C GLY A 279 7.56 -12.35 1.84
N MET A 280 7.74 -11.26 1.10
CA MET A 280 8.96 -10.46 1.10
C MET A 280 9.09 -9.64 2.38
N VAL A 281 10.30 -9.68 2.97
CA VAL A 281 10.71 -8.85 4.11
C VAL A 281 11.93 -8.05 3.69
N ALA A 282 12.06 -6.82 4.20
CA ALA A 282 13.27 -6.01 4.10
C ALA A 282 13.99 -6.00 5.46
N PRO A 283 14.92 -6.93 5.74
CA PRO A 283 15.45 -7.12 7.10
C PRO A 283 16.13 -5.89 7.67
N ALA A 284 16.88 -5.15 6.85
CA ALA A 284 17.52 -3.91 7.28
C ALA A 284 16.53 -2.79 7.60
N TYR A 285 15.35 -2.77 6.96
CA TYR A 285 14.28 -1.83 7.31
C TYR A 285 13.64 -2.21 8.64
N VAL A 286 13.33 -3.50 8.82
CA VAL A 286 12.78 -4.02 10.07
C VAL A 286 13.72 -3.69 11.24
N GLU A 287 15.01 -3.98 11.09
CA GLU A 287 16.03 -3.67 12.11
C GLU A 287 16.13 -2.17 12.39
N ALA A 288 16.15 -1.32 11.35
CA ALA A 288 16.19 0.13 11.52
C ALA A 288 14.92 0.71 12.18
N SER A 289 13.77 0.06 11.99
CA SER A 289 12.51 0.49 12.59
C SER A 289 12.40 0.18 14.08
N GLN A 290 13.29 -0.65 14.62
CA GLN A 290 13.29 -1.01 16.04
C GLN A 290 14.00 0.04 16.88
N LYS A 291 13.43 0.36 18.05
CA LYS A 291 14.06 1.26 19.04
C LYS A 291 14.43 0.49 20.28
N ASP A 292 15.73 0.48 20.58
CA ASP A 292 16.27 -0.10 21.81
C ASP A 292 16.24 0.91 22.96
N TYR A 293 15.56 0.57 24.04
CA TYR A 293 15.60 1.29 25.30
C TYR A 293 16.66 0.69 26.23
N SER A 294 17.69 1.47 26.53
CA SER A 294 18.84 1.05 27.34
C SER A 294 18.57 0.91 28.85
N TYR A 295 17.42 0.38 29.24
CA TYR A 295 17.06 0.10 30.64
C TYR A 295 17.67 -1.22 31.11
N ARG A 296 18.05 -1.30 32.39
CA ARG A 296 18.76 -2.44 32.99
C ARG A 296 18.38 -2.62 34.46
N ASP A 297 18.71 -3.76 35.03
CA ASP A 297 18.56 -4.05 36.47
C ASP A 297 17.13 -3.93 37.00
N PHE A 298 16.12 -4.05 36.12
CA PHE A 298 14.72 -4.14 36.51
C PHE A 298 14.32 -5.59 36.75
N SER A 299 13.37 -5.79 37.65
CA SER A 299 12.74 -7.09 37.92
C SER A 299 11.22 -7.01 37.98
N LYS A 300 10.65 -5.80 37.86
CA LYS A 300 9.22 -5.55 37.80
C LYS A 300 8.87 -4.87 36.48
N ILE A 301 7.79 -5.30 35.86
CA ILE A 301 7.25 -4.69 34.64
C ILE A 301 5.83 -4.23 34.92
N ARG A 302 5.55 -2.97 34.63
CA ARG A 302 4.20 -2.42 34.57
C ARG A 302 3.90 -2.02 33.12
N VAL A 303 2.78 -2.49 32.59
CA VAL A 303 2.32 -2.17 31.24
C VAL A 303 0.89 -1.66 31.26
N GLU A 304 0.64 -0.57 30.54
CA GLU A 304 -0.66 0.12 30.53
C GLU A 304 -1.07 0.56 29.12
N GLY A 305 -2.35 0.35 28.77
CA GLY A 305 -2.89 0.65 27.43
C GLY A 305 -2.54 -0.42 26.39
N GLY A 306 -2.89 -0.23 25.12
CA GLY A 306 -2.81 -1.22 24.00
C GLY A 306 -1.42 -1.76 23.60
N VAL A 307 -0.56 -2.05 24.55
CA VAL A 307 0.79 -2.59 24.42
C VAL A 307 0.77 -4.11 24.60
N LYS A 308 1.30 -4.83 23.61
CA LYS A 308 1.62 -6.26 23.68
C LYS A 308 3.07 -6.44 24.14
N LEU A 309 3.30 -7.41 25.02
CA LEU A 309 4.64 -7.73 25.50
C LEU A 309 5.02 -9.17 25.18
N ASN A 310 6.22 -9.35 24.65
CA ASN A 310 6.87 -10.65 24.52
C ASN A 310 8.11 -10.64 25.44
N ILE A 311 8.06 -11.40 26.52
CA ILE A 311 9.07 -11.40 27.58
C ILE A 311 9.76 -12.77 27.61
N ARG A 312 11.09 -12.79 27.50
CA ARG A 312 11.90 -14.01 27.52
C ARG A 312 13.05 -13.92 28.52
N GLN A 313 13.39 -15.06 29.13
CA GLN A 313 14.57 -15.15 29.97
C GLN A 313 15.85 -15.04 29.11
N GLY A 314 16.79 -14.20 29.53
CA GLY A 314 18.11 -14.10 28.93
C GLY A 314 19.13 -13.47 29.88
N ASN A 315 20.41 -13.64 29.62
CA ASN A 315 21.46 -13.17 30.54
C ASN A 315 21.63 -11.63 30.54
N ASP A 316 21.09 -10.95 29.53
CA ASP A 316 21.20 -9.51 29.34
C ASP A 316 19.82 -8.85 29.43
N TYR A 317 19.84 -7.54 29.66
CA TYR A 317 18.66 -6.68 29.57
C TYR A 317 18.54 -6.10 28.17
N ARG A 318 17.37 -6.28 27.54
CA ARG A 318 17.02 -5.67 26.26
C ARG A 318 15.54 -5.31 26.25
N VAL A 319 15.19 -4.10 25.82
CA VAL A 319 13.82 -3.62 25.69
C VAL A 319 13.68 -3.00 24.30
N LEU A 320 13.13 -3.76 23.35
CA LEU A 320 12.95 -3.31 21.98
C LEU A 320 11.49 -2.94 21.75
N LEU A 321 11.24 -1.74 21.25
CA LEU A 321 9.98 -1.39 20.62
C LEU A 321 10.08 -1.70 19.13
N ASP A 322 9.18 -2.57 18.66
CA ASP A 322 9.03 -2.83 17.23
C ASP A 322 8.27 -1.67 16.55
N ARG A 323 8.62 -1.36 15.30
CA ARG A 323 7.98 -0.30 14.50
C ARG A 323 7.94 1.07 15.19
N SER A 324 9.07 1.47 15.79
CA SER A 324 9.16 2.64 16.67
C SER A 324 8.82 3.98 16.01
N GLU A 325 9.00 4.10 14.69
CA GLU A 325 8.62 5.30 13.92
C GLU A 325 7.10 5.57 13.96
N ASP A 326 6.28 4.52 14.07
CA ASP A 326 4.80 4.64 14.07
C ASP A 326 4.25 5.20 15.39
N TYR A 327 5.05 5.18 16.45
CA TYR A 327 4.61 5.46 17.82
C TYR A 327 5.37 6.64 18.45
N GLU A 328 6.01 7.47 17.63
CA GLU A 328 6.80 8.60 18.12
C GLU A 328 5.92 9.59 18.89
N GLY A 329 6.13 9.68 20.21
CA GLY A 329 5.35 10.54 21.10
C GLY A 329 4.06 9.93 21.65
N GLU A 330 3.71 8.70 21.25
CA GLU A 330 2.51 7.99 21.74
C GLU A 330 2.83 6.96 22.84
N VAL A 331 4.08 6.47 22.85
CA VAL A 331 4.56 5.48 23.80
C VAL A 331 5.54 6.12 24.79
N GLU A 332 5.24 5.99 26.07
CA GLU A 332 6.10 6.39 27.17
C GLU A 332 6.73 5.16 27.81
N VAL A 333 8.07 5.14 27.86
CA VAL A 333 8.85 4.12 28.55
C VAL A 333 9.70 4.81 29.60
N SER A 334 9.62 4.35 30.84
CA SER A 334 10.41 4.88 31.95
C SER A 334 10.81 3.77 32.92
N GLN A 335 11.90 3.98 33.65
CA GLN A 335 12.30 3.08 34.73
C GLN A 335 12.41 3.88 36.03
N SER A 336 11.83 3.35 37.10
CA SER A 336 11.95 3.88 38.46
C SER A 336 12.38 2.76 39.40
N GLY A 337 13.65 2.81 39.83
CA GLY A 337 14.26 1.73 40.61
C GLY A 337 14.28 0.41 39.83
N ASP A 338 13.65 -0.63 40.39
CA ASP A 338 13.58 -1.97 39.81
C ASP A 338 12.34 -2.20 38.91
N ARG A 339 11.55 -1.15 38.66
CA ARG A 339 10.34 -1.21 37.83
C ARG A 339 10.52 -0.51 36.49
N LEU A 340 10.34 -1.26 35.41
CA LEU A 340 10.12 -0.75 34.06
C LEU A 340 8.62 -0.49 33.85
N SER A 341 8.28 0.72 33.42
CA SER A 341 6.92 1.12 33.09
C SER A 341 6.82 1.42 31.60
N ILE A 342 5.87 0.80 30.91
CA ILE A 342 5.55 1.03 29.51
C ILE A 342 4.07 1.42 29.42
N SER A 343 3.77 2.57 28.85
CA SER A 343 2.40 3.04 28.68
C SER A 343 2.16 3.65 27.32
N THR A 344 0.95 3.46 26.80
CA THR A 344 0.47 4.12 25.56
C THR A 344 -0.83 4.85 25.81
N ALA A 345 -1.12 5.89 25.03
CA ALA A 345 -2.47 6.45 24.95
C ALA A 345 -3.46 5.38 24.45
N SER A 346 -4.71 5.43 24.91
CA SER A 346 -5.71 4.35 24.80
C SER A 346 -6.25 4.09 23.38
N SER A 347 -5.60 4.56 22.32
CA SER A 347 -6.03 4.29 20.94
C SER A 347 -4.85 4.35 19.97
N THR A 348 -4.30 3.18 19.63
CA THR A 348 -3.50 2.99 18.43
C THR A 348 -4.29 2.07 17.49
N ASP A 349 -4.32 2.37 16.18
CA ASP A 349 -5.00 1.52 15.19
C ASP A 349 -4.37 0.12 15.08
N GLU A 350 -3.10 0.00 15.48
CA GLU A 350 -2.34 -1.24 15.52
C GLU A 350 -1.71 -1.46 16.90
N PRO A 351 -1.55 -2.72 17.36
CA PRO A 351 -0.99 -2.99 18.68
C PRO A 351 0.49 -2.58 18.74
N VAL A 352 0.86 -1.82 19.77
CA VAL A 352 2.25 -1.50 20.10
C VAL A 352 2.93 -2.76 20.63
N VAL A 353 4.03 -3.23 20.04
CA VAL A 353 4.67 -4.49 20.44
C VAL A 353 6.06 -4.24 21.02
N PHE A 354 6.31 -4.76 22.23
CA PHE A 354 7.63 -4.76 22.85
C PHE A 354 8.19 -6.18 22.99
N GLU A 355 9.47 -6.34 22.64
CA GLU A 355 10.28 -7.52 22.92
C GLU A 355 11.21 -7.22 24.10
N ILE A 356 11.05 -7.96 25.20
CA ILE A 356 11.82 -7.77 26.43
C ILE A 356 12.62 -9.04 26.73
N THR A 357 13.93 -8.88 26.87
CA THR A 357 14.84 -9.92 27.38
C THR A 357 15.36 -9.49 28.74
N MET A 358 15.28 -10.37 29.74
CA MET A 358 15.79 -10.08 31.08
C MET A 358 16.19 -11.34 31.87
N PRO A 359 17.11 -11.25 32.85
CA PRO A 359 17.56 -12.42 33.64
C PRO A 359 16.50 -13.05 34.53
N GLY A 360 15.59 -12.26 35.10
CA GLY A 360 14.56 -12.75 35.99
C GLY A 360 13.51 -11.68 36.27
N ILE A 361 12.27 -12.11 36.45
CA ILE A 361 11.11 -11.27 36.71
C ILE A 361 10.48 -11.66 38.06
N GLN A 362 10.12 -10.65 38.85
CA GLN A 362 9.45 -10.81 40.15
C GLN A 362 7.99 -10.35 40.08
N GLU A 363 7.68 -9.37 39.24
CA GLU A 363 6.33 -8.81 39.09
C GLU A 363 6.04 -8.45 37.64
N LEU A 364 4.88 -8.88 37.15
CA LEU A 364 4.25 -8.41 35.91
C LEU A 364 2.90 -7.80 36.28
N TRP A 365 2.71 -6.51 36.00
CA TRP A 365 1.46 -5.80 36.24
C TRP A 365 0.92 -5.23 34.92
N ALA A 366 -0.17 -5.82 34.44
CA ALA A 366 -0.86 -5.46 33.21
C ALA A 366 -2.15 -4.71 33.53
N ILE A 367 -2.35 -3.53 32.92
CA ILE A 367 -3.52 -2.68 33.12
C ILE A 367 -4.08 -2.27 31.75
N ASN A 368 -5.24 -2.81 31.38
CA ASN A 368 -5.85 -2.62 30.06
C ASN A 368 -4.82 -2.82 28.94
N SER A 369 -3.98 -3.85 29.08
CA SER A 369 -2.90 -4.11 28.15
C SER A 369 -3.35 -4.85 26.90
N GLY A 370 -2.49 -4.90 25.89
CA GLY A 370 -2.59 -5.96 24.88
C GLY A 370 -2.11 -7.31 25.44
N ASP A 371 -2.13 -8.34 24.59
CA ASP A 371 -1.67 -9.69 24.94
C ASP A 371 -0.23 -9.71 25.44
N ILE A 372 0.02 -10.52 26.47
CA ILE A 372 1.36 -10.69 27.05
C ILE A 372 1.77 -12.15 27.00
N SER A 373 3.00 -12.39 26.57
CA SER A 373 3.61 -13.71 26.64
C SER A 373 4.89 -13.70 27.45
N LEU A 374 5.04 -14.66 28.36
CA LEU A 374 6.20 -14.85 29.23
C LEU A 374 6.76 -16.26 29.03
N TYR A 375 8.01 -16.40 28.59
CA TYR A 375 8.62 -17.70 28.28
C TYR A 375 9.96 -17.94 28.95
N ASP A 376 10.21 -19.21 29.22
CA ASP A 376 11.53 -19.78 29.53
C ASP A 376 12.14 -19.34 30.86
N PHE A 377 11.32 -18.92 31.84
CA PHE A 377 11.82 -18.46 33.15
C PHE A 377 11.87 -19.56 34.21
N ASN A 378 12.98 -19.60 34.96
CA ASN A 378 13.11 -20.32 36.23
C ASN A 378 13.29 -19.33 37.40
N LEU A 379 12.33 -19.30 38.33
CA LEU A 379 12.18 -18.22 39.31
C LEU A 379 11.91 -18.72 40.74
N GLY A 380 12.34 -17.95 41.74
CA GLY A 380 11.96 -18.20 43.14
C GLY A 380 10.56 -17.68 43.50
N GLN A 381 10.13 -16.60 42.85
CA GLN A 381 8.82 -15.99 43.07
C GLN A 381 8.38 -15.22 41.83
N LEU A 382 7.07 -15.18 41.58
CA LEU A 382 6.47 -14.38 40.53
C LEU A 382 5.09 -13.88 40.97
N ARG A 383 4.86 -12.58 40.86
CA ARG A 383 3.53 -11.96 40.98
C ARG A 383 3.02 -11.53 39.61
N ILE A 384 1.84 -11.97 39.22
CA ILE A 384 1.14 -11.54 38.01
C ILE A 384 -0.13 -10.82 38.44
N VAL A 385 -0.28 -9.58 38.00
CA VAL A 385 -1.50 -8.78 38.20
C VAL A 385 -2.03 -8.45 36.81
N ASN A 386 -3.28 -8.82 36.53
CA ASN A 386 -3.95 -8.55 35.26
C ASN A 386 -5.28 -7.84 35.52
N GLU A 387 -5.35 -6.57 35.12
CA GLU A 387 -6.54 -5.73 35.24
C GLU A 387 -7.00 -5.35 33.83
N GLY A 388 -8.25 -5.66 33.48
CA GLY A 388 -8.83 -5.37 32.16
C GLY A 388 -9.05 -6.63 31.32
N GLU A 389 -8.77 -6.53 30.01
CA GLU A 389 -9.18 -7.53 28.99
C GLU A 389 -8.02 -8.38 28.42
N ALA A 390 -6.79 -8.17 28.91
CA ALA A 390 -5.60 -8.74 28.28
C ALA A 390 -5.49 -10.26 28.48
N GLN A 391 -5.12 -11.00 27.45
CA GLN A 391 -4.73 -12.42 27.60
C GLN A 391 -3.24 -12.52 27.96
N ILE A 392 -2.93 -13.28 29.02
CA ILE A 392 -1.56 -13.58 29.44
C ILE A 392 -1.26 -15.07 29.28
N LYS A 393 -0.15 -15.40 28.60
CA LYS A 393 0.37 -16.77 28.47
C LYS A 393 1.73 -16.86 29.15
N ALA A 394 1.86 -17.67 30.20
CA ALA A 394 3.10 -17.81 30.94
C ALA A 394 3.60 -19.26 31.00
N PHE A 395 4.81 -19.47 30.49
CA PHE A 395 5.54 -20.74 30.49
C PHE A 395 6.70 -20.60 31.48
N VAL A 396 6.49 -21.04 32.72
CA VAL A 396 7.38 -20.73 33.86
C VAL A 396 7.60 -21.94 34.77
N GLU A 397 8.82 -22.05 35.29
CA GLU A 397 9.15 -22.85 36.47
C GLU A 397 9.35 -21.90 37.65
N VAL A 398 8.44 -21.90 38.63
CA VAL A 398 8.49 -20.93 39.74
C VAL A 398 8.11 -21.54 41.07
N ASP A 399 8.93 -21.30 42.10
CA ASP A 399 8.67 -21.82 43.44
C ASP A 399 7.34 -21.31 44.01
N ASN A 400 7.09 -19.99 44.00
CA ASN A 400 5.86 -19.38 44.52
C ASN A 400 5.25 -18.41 43.50
N LEU A 401 4.04 -18.70 43.00
CA LEU A 401 3.32 -17.83 42.08
C LEU A 401 2.09 -17.21 42.76
N THR A 402 1.95 -15.89 42.65
CA THR A 402 0.72 -15.17 43.02
C THR A 402 0.09 -14.58 41.76
N ALA A 403 -1.19 -14.86 41.52
CA ALA A 403 -1.99 -14.30 40.44
C ALA A 403 -3.15 -13.47 41.00
N GLU A 404 -3.30 -12.24 40.55
CA GLU A 404 -4.42 -11.34 40.86
C GLU A 404 -5.07 -10.94 39.53
N LEU A 405 -6.27 -11.43 39.26
CA LEU A 405 -6.98 -11.26 37.99
C LEU A 405 -8.31 -10.53 38.23
N THR A 406 -8.52 -9.40 37.55
CA THR A 406 -9.74 -8.59 37.69
C THR A 406 -10.21 -8.08 36.32
N GLY A 407 -11.44 -8.45 35.95
CA GLY A 407 -12.03 -8.11 34.64
C GLY A 407 -12.07 -9.30 33.68
N ASP A 408 -12.58 -9.08 32.47
CA ASP A 408 -12.75 -10.09 31.41
C ASP A 408 -11.40 -10.45 30.74
N ASN A 409 -10.51 -11.06 31.53
CA ASN A 409 -9.18 -11.49 31.10
C ASN A 409 -8.95 -12.99 31.31
N GLU A 410 -7.88 -13.50 30.66
CA GLU A 410 -7.46 -14.89 30.79
C GLU A 410 -5.96 -15.01 31.08
N LEU A 411 -5.61 -15.89 32.01
CA LEU A 411 -4.24 -16.33 32.30
C LEU A 411 -4.09 -17.83 32.01
N ASP A 412 -3.28 -18.20 30.99
CA ASP A 412 -2.84 -19.59 30.72
C ASP A 412 -1.46 -19.80 31.36
N LEU A 413 -1.41 -20.63 32.40
CA LEU A 413 -0.20 -21.02 33.11
C LEU A 413 0.25 -22.42 32.70
N ARG A 414 1.53 -22.53 32.33
CA ARG A 414 2.18 -23.80 32.00
C ARG A 414 3.53 -23.92 32.69
N GLY A 415 3.83 -25.12 33.19
CA GLY A 415 5.10 -25.43 33.86
C GLY A 415 4.91 -26.05 35.23
N LYS A 416 5.74 -25.66 36.21
CA LYS A 416 5.76 -26.27 37.54
C LYS A 416 6.08 -25.27 38.65
N GLY A 417 5.57 -25.52 39.84
CA GLY A 417 5.91 -24.75 41.03
C GLY A 417 5.68 -25.48 42.34
N LYS A 418 5.96 -24.82 43.47
CA LYS A 418 5.64 -25.35 44.80
C LYS A 418 4.28 -24.86 45.26
N THR A 419 4.02 -23.56 45.12
CA THR A 419 2.76 -22.92 45.54
C THR A 419 2.16 -22.03 44.46
N LEU A 420 0.83 -22.04 44.37
CA LEU A 420 0.03 -21.09 43.59
C LEU A 420 -0.98 -20.43 44.52
N ARG A 421 -0.99 -19.10 44.58
CA ARG A 421 -2.08 -18.32 45.15
C ARG A 421 -2.77 -17.56 44.02
N ALA A 422 -4.08 -17.69 43.86
CA ALA A 422 -4.83 -16.98 42.83
C ALA A 422 -6.08 -16.32 43.40
N ILE A 423 -6.28 -15.05 43.05
CA ILE A 423 -7.47 -14.27 43.36
C ILE A 423 -8.07 -13.83 42.03
N LEU A 424 -9.32 -14.21 41.78
CA LEU A 424 -10.05 -13.91 40.55
C LEU A 424 -11.36 -13.19 40.89
N SER A 425 -11.64 -12.11 40.18
CA SER A 425 -12.92 -11.40 40.23
C SER A 425 -13.34 -10.87 38.86
N ASP A 426 -14.64 -10.64 38.72
CA ASP A 426 -15.26 -9.90 37.62
C ASP A 426 -15.02 -10.56 36.25
N ASP A 427 -15.54 -11.79 36.12
CA ASP A 427 -15.47 -12.62 34.89
C ASP A 427 -14.05 -13.09 34.48
N ALA A 428 -13.07 -12.98 35.39
CA ALA A 428 -11.70 -13.43 35.15
C ALA A 428 -11.56 -14.95 34.97
N ARG A 429 -10.59 -15.36 34.15
CA ARG A 429 -10.34 -16.76 33.81
C ARG A 429 -8.90 -17.19 34.07
N LEU A 430 -8.71 -18.30 34.79
CA LEU A 430 -7.40 -18.93 34.99
C LEU A 430 -7.38 -20.36 34.47
N ASP A 431 -6.56 -20.63 33.45
CA ASP A 431 -6.24 -22.00 33.02
C ASP A 431 -4.83 -22.39 33.48
N ALA A 432 -4.76 -23.13 34.57
CA ALA A 432 -3.52 -23.65 35.14
C ALA A 432 -3.50 -25.20 35.13
N GLU A 433 -4.15 -25.85 34.14
CA GLU A 433 -4.12 -27.32 34.07
C GLU A 433 -2.76 -27.90 33.73
N HIS A 434 -1.96 -27.12 33.01
CA HIS A 434 -0.60 -27.48 32.62
C HIS A 434 0.46 -26.90 33.57
N PHE A 435 0.04 -26.29 34.68
CA PHE A 435 0.92 -25.79 35.73
C PHE A 435 0.77 -26.63 36.99
N THR A 436 1.74 -27.53 37.24
CA THR A 436 1.65 -28.45 38.39
C THR A 436 2.26 -27.84 39.64
N VAL A 437 1.49 -27.79 40.72
CA VAL A 437 1.92 -27.26 42.03
C VAL A 437 1.66 -28.25 43.17
N GLY A 438 2.42 -28.13 44.26
CA GLY A 438 2.16 -28.86 45.50
C GLY A 438 0.87 -28.37 46.15
N THR A 439 0.82 -27.07 46.43
CA THR A 439 -0.29 -26.42 47.12
C THR A 439 -0.88 -25.31 46.28
N ALA A 440 -2.21 -25.27 46.16
CA ALA A 440 -2.94 -24.17 45.56
C ALA A 440 -3.89 -23.51 46.57
N ASP A 441 -3.93 -22.17 46.57
CA ASP A 441 -4.82 -21.35 47.39
C ASP A 441 -5.64 -20.43 46.47
N MET A 442 -6.94 -20.70 46.34
CA MET A 442 -7.80 -20.19 45.29
C MET A 442 -8.96 -19.38 45.86
N HIS A 443 -9.10 -18.14 45.43
CA HIS A 443 -10.24 -17.28 45.73
C HIS A 443 -10.91 -16.88 44.41
N VAL A 444 -12.10 -17.44 44.14
CA VAL A 444 -12.79 -17.27 42.85
C VAL A 444 -14.15 -16.63 43.11
N MET A 445 -14.33 -15.40 42.64
CA MET A 445 -15.47 -14.53 42.97
C MET A 445 -16.08 -13.91 41.71
N ASN A 446 -17.29 -13.34 41.83
CA ASN A 446 -17.93 -12.55 40.77
C ASN A 446 -17.88 -13.21 39.37
N ASN A 447 -18.53 -14.37 39.22
CA ASN A 447 -18.63 -15.15 37.95
C ASN A 447 -17.29 -15.58 37.33
N SER A 448 -16.22 -15.64 38.11
CA SER A 448 -14.91 -16.05 37.61
C SER A 448 -14.79 -17.58 37.48
N TRP A 449 -13.85 -18.01 36.65
CA TRP A 449 -13.57 -19.42 36.41
C TRP A 449 -12.09 -19.74 36.58
N ALA A 450 -11.80 -20.86 37.25
CA ALA A 450 -10.44 -21.34 37.40
C ALA A 450 -10.32 -22.86 37.20
N LYS A 451 -9.20 -23.28 36.63
CA LYS A 451 -8.82 -24.68 36.48
C LYS A 451 -7.39 -24.87 36.97
N VAL A 452 -7.15 -25.81 37.88
CA VAL A 452 -5.87 -25.95 38.60
C VAL A 452 -5.38 -27.40 38.70
N SER A 453 -4.07 -27.60 38.72
CA SER A 453 -3.41 -28.90 38.92
C SER A 453 -2.56 -28.95 40.21
N ALA A 454 -3.22 -29.05 41.37
CA ALA A 454 -2.54 -29.23 42.67
C ALA A 454 -2.34 -30.71 43.03
N THR A 455 -1.17 -31.09 43.57
CA THR A 455 -0.84 -32.48 43.89
C THR A 455 -1.04 -32.87 45.35
N ASP A 456 -0.95 -31.91 46.28
CA ASP A 456 -1.04 -32.17 47.72
C ASP A 456 -2.28 -31.51 48.33
N THR A 457 -2.34 -30.18 48.36
CA THR A 457 -3.43 -29.44 49.02
C THR A 457 -4.06 -28.40 48.09
N LEU A 458 -5.39 -28.31 48.09
CA LEU A 458 -6.17 -27.25 47.46
C LEU A 458 -7.00 -26.53 48.52
N ARG A 459 -6.65 -25.28 48.84
CA ARG A 459 -7.46 -24.38 49.65
C ARG A 459 -8.33 -23.54 48.72
N GLN A 460 -9.61 -23.43 49.01
CA GLN A 460 -10.54 -22.74 48.12
C GLN A 460 -11.61 -21.92 48.86
N VAL A 461 -11.90 -20.77 48.28
CA VAL A 461 -13.09 -19.93 48.50
C VAL A 461 -13.71 -19.69 47.13
N VAL A 462 -14.91 -20.20 46.91
CA VAL A 462 -15.62 -20.08 45.62
C VAL A 462 -16.99 -19.48 45.88
N GLU A 463 -17.26 -18.31 45.32
CA GLU A 463 -18.55 -17.63 45.44
C GLU A 463 -19.62 -18.27 44.55
N GLU A 464 -20.89 -18.09 44.90
CA GLU A 464 -22.01 -18.48 44.06
C GLU A 464 -21.91 -17.82 42.67
N GLY A 465 -22.07 -18.62 41.60
CA GLY A 465 -21.89 -18.17 40.22
C GLY A 465 -20.47 -18.36 39.67
N SER A 466 -19.48 -18.65 40.52
CA SER A 466 -18.10 -18.94 40.10
C SER A 466 -17.81 -20.45 40.03
N GLU A 467 -16.78 -20.84 39.30
CA GLU A 467 -16.40 -22.25 39.14
C GLU A 467 -14.89 -22.48 39.34
N LEU A 468 -14.55 -23.54 40.07
CA LEU A 468 -13.18 -24.02 40.26
C LEU A 468 -13.08 -25.52 39.95
N VAL A 469 -12.25 -25.88 38.98
CA VAL A 469 -12.04 -27.27 38.54
C VAL A 469 -10.63 -27.74 38.91
N SER A 470 -10.54 -28.83 39.68
CA SER A 470 -9.26 -29.49 39.95
C SER A 470 -9.00 -30.62 38.96
N LYS A 471 -7.80 -30.67 38.37
CA LYS A 471 -7.37 -31.70 37.40
C LYS A 471 -6.69 -32.91 38.04
N ARG A 472 -6.45 -32.84 39.33
CA ARG A 472 -5.84 -33.91 40.13
C ARG A 472 -6.71 -34.16 41.36
N SER A 473 -6.23 -35.00 42.27
CA SER A 473 -6.94 -35.36 43.49
C SER A 473 -6.20 -34.88 44.75
N PRO A 474 -6.05 -33.55 44.97
CA PRO A 474 -5.47 -33.01 46.20
C PRO A 474 -6.44 -33.16 47.38
N VAL A 475 -5.93 -32.96 48.59
CA VAL A 475 -6.76 -32.73 49.78
C VAL A 475 -7.41 -31.35 49.67
N VAL A 476 -8.74 -31.30 49.58
CA VAL A 476 -9.50 -30.05 49.43
C VAL A 476 -9.90 -29.50 50.81
N ILE A 477 -9.60 -28.22 51.04
CA ILE A 477 -9.93 -27.46 52.25
C ILE A 477 -10.78 -26.26 51.84
N ASN A 478 -12.06 -26.23 52.26
CA ASN A 478 -12.94 -25.08 52.08
C ASN A 478 -12.69 -24.09 53.23
N GLN A 479 -12.47 -22.82 52.90
CA GLN A 479 -12.26 -21.74 53.89
C GLN A 479 -13.51 -20.89 54.13
#